data_AF-A0A382LRU0-F1
#
_entry.id   AF-A0A382LRU0-F1
#
_cell.length_a   1.000
_cell.length_b   1.000
_cell.length_c   1.000
_cell.angle_alpha   90.00
_cell.angle_beta   90.00
_cell.angle_gamma   90.00
#
_symmetry.space_group_name_H-M   'P 1'
#
loop_
_entity.id
_entity.type
_entity.pdbx_description
1 polymer ?
#
loop_
_entity_poly.entity_id
_entity_poly.type
_entity_poly.pdbx_seq_one_letter_code
_entity_poly.pdbx_strand_id
1 'polypeptide(L)' 'TVNAKMQMFAMDVVVPAGSKLQLVVSQTGDDYIPSPVSLGYVTIGTNQNSILTLPIIERDAQNLFTPPIWYNEE' A
#
# COMPACT_ATOMS: atom_id res chain seq x y z
N THR A 1 4.00 11.83 -22.27
CA THR A 1 4.06 10.94 -21.09
C THR A 1 4.00 11.78 -19.84
N VAL A 2 3.17 11.41 -18.87
CA VAL A 2 3.08 12.09 -17.57
C VAL A 2 3.74 11.19 -16.53
N ASN A 3 4.57 11.76 -15.65
CA ASN A 3 5.07 11.05 -14.47
C ASN A 3 4.10 11.31 -13.31
N ALA A 4 3.26 10.32 -13.03
CA ALA A 4 2.32 10.38 -11.93
C ALA A 4 2.99 9.91 -10.63
N LYS A 5 3.01 10.78 -9.61
CA LYS A 5 3.40 10.40 -8.25
C LYS A 5 2.14 10.28 -7.40
N MET A 6 1.99 9.13 -6.74
CA MET A 6 0.84 8.81 -5.90
C MET A 6 1.32 8.43 -4.51
N GLN A 7 0.53 8.77 -3.50
CA GLN A 7 0.75 8.33 -2.13
C GLN A 7 -0.45 7.49 -1.71
N MET A 8 -0.16 6.29 -1.19
CA MET A 8 -1.17 5.38 -0.67
C MET A 8 -1.42 5.68 0.81
N PHE A 9 -2.55 5.20 1.34
CA PHE A 9 -2.78 5.22 2.78
C PHE A 9 -1.74 4.37 3.51
N ALA A 10 -1.39 4.79 4.73
CA ALA A 10 -0.47 4.05 5.57
C ALA A 10 -1.05 2.68 5.95
N MET A 11 -0.18 1.68 6.04
CA MET A 11 -0.52 0.33 6.44
C MET A 11 0.43 -0.11 7.55
N ASP A 12 -0.10 -0.66 8.64
CA ASP A 12 0.68 -1.38 9.66
C ASP A 12 0.34 -2.87 9.53
N VAL A 13 1.12 -3.57 8.70
CA VAL A 13 0.83 -4.94 8.25
C VAL A 13 2.10 -5.78 8.32
N VAL A 14 1.96 -6.99 8.88
CA VAL A 14 2.96 -8.05 8.78
C VAL A 14 2.57 -8.96 7.62
N VAL A 15 3.48 -9.17 6.65
CA VAL A 15 3.25 -10.03 5.48
C VAL A 15 3.98 -11.37 5.70
N PRO A 16 3.26 -12.48 5.93
CA PRO A 16 3.89 -13.78 6.16
C PRO A 16 4.66 -14.30 4.93
N ALA A 17 5.60 -15.21 5.19
CA ALA A 17 6.28 -15.93 4.12
C ALA A 17 5.27 -16.73 3.26
N GLY A 18 5.46 -16.70 1.94
CA GLY A 18 4.56 -17.34 0.97
C GLY A 18 3.37 -16.48 0.52
N SER A 19 3.13 -15.34 1.16
CA SER A 19 2.14 -14.35 0.69
C SER A 19 2.64 -13.56 -0.52
N LYS A 20 1.71 -12.88 -1.20
CA LYS A 20 1.99 -12.01 -2.36
C LYS A 20 1.40 -10.63 -2.15
N LEU A 21 2.07 -9.63 -2.71
CA LEU A 21 1.53 -8.27 -2.83
C LEU A 21 0.92 -8.08 -4.22
N GLN A 22 -0.24 -7.45 -4.29
CA GLN A 22 -0.91 -7.10 -5.54
C GLN A 22 -1.15 -5.60 -5.57
N LEU A 23 -0.60 -4.93 -6.59
CA LEU A 23 -0.93 -3.55 -6.92
C LEU A 23 -2.00 -3.57 -8.02
N VAL A 24 -3.19 -3.06 -7.71
CA VAL A 24 -4.26 -2.85 -8.69
C VAL A 24 -4.30 -1.37 -9.05
N VAL A 25 -4.24 -1.07 -10.34
CA VAL A 25 -4.36 0.30 -10.85
C VAL A 25 -5.56 0.36 -11.79
N SER A 26 -6.50 1.23 -11.49
CA SER A 26 -7.69 1.49 -12.31
C SER A 26 -7.74 2.98 -12.69
N GLN A 27 -8.34 3.27 -13.84
CA GLN A 27 -8.52 4.65 -14.30
C GLN A 27 -9.55 5.42 -13.46
N THR A 28 -10.54 4.69 -12.94
CA THR A 28 -11.58 5.20 -12.04
C THR A 28 -11.69 4.25 -10.85
N GLY A 29 -12.07 4.77 -9.69
CA GLY A 29 -12.36 3.98 -8.49
C GLY A 29 -13.53 4.59 -7.74
N ASP A 30 -13.94 3.95 -6.65
CA ASP A 30 -15.18 4.31 -5.95
C ASP A 30 -15.13 5.68 -5.25
N ASP A 31 -13.93 6.22 -5.01
CA ASP A 31 -13.73 7.41 -4.15
C ASP A 31 -13.07 8.61 -4.87
N TYR A 32 -12.94 8.55 -6.20
CA TYR A 32 -12.42 9.68 -6.98
C TYR A 32 -13.38 10.02 -8.11
N ILE A 33 -13.98 11.22 -8.08
CA ILE A 33 -14.74 11.75 -9.21
C ILE A 33 -13.73 12.02 -10.33
N PRO A 34 -13.80 11.31 -11.47
CA PRO A 34 -12.83 11.51 -12.53
C PRO A 34 -12.96 12.92 -13.11
N SER A 35 -11.82 13.49 -13.49
CA SER A 35 -11.83 14.72 -14.28
C SER A 35 -12.56 14.46 -15.60
N PRO A 36 -13.33 15.41 -16.14
CA PRO A 36 -13.93 15.26 -17.48
C PRO A 36 -12.90 14.92 -18.57
N VAL A 37 -11.63 15.31 -18.36
CA VAL A 37 -10.52 15.03 -19.27
C VAL A 37 -9.97 13.60 -19.11
N SER A 38 -10.24 12.93 -17.99
CA SER A 38 -9.82 11.54 -17.74
C SER A 38 -10.78 10.50 -18.32
N LEU A 39 -11.63 10.86 -19.28
CA LEU A 39 -12.47 9.93 -20.05
C LEU A 39 -11.73 9.32 -21.27
N GLY A 40 -10.56 9.84 -21.63
CA GLY A 40 -9.72 9.28 -22.68
C GLY A 40 -9.00 8.00 -22.24
N TYR A 41 -8.51 7.21 -23.20
CA TYR A 41 -7.72 6.01 -22.91
C TYR A 41 -6.35 6.37 -22.31
N VAL A 42 -5.97 5.66 -21.25
CA VAL A 42 -4.64 5.76 -20.63
C VAL A 42 -3.93 4.42 -20.73
N THR A 43 -2.64 4.44 -21.07
CA THR A 43 -1.77 3.26 -21.00
C THR A 43 -0.74 3.45 -19.91
N ILE A 44 -0.59 2.45 -19.05
CA ILE A 44 0.41 2.43 -17.98
C ILE A 44 1.68 1.78 -18.53
N GLY A 45 2.79 2.52 -18.51
CA GLY A 45 4.10 1.91 -18.75
C GLY A 45 4.54 1.17 -17.49
N THR A 46 5.02 -0.07 -17.62
CA THR A 46 5.52 -0.91 -16.51
C THR A 46 7.03 -1.13 -16.59
N ASN A 47 7.75 -0.14 -17.14
CA ASN A 47 9.21 -0.20 -17.24
C ASN A 47 9.88 0.16 -15.90
N GLN A 48 11.21 0.23 -15.90
CA GLN A 48 12.02 0.49 -14.71
C GLN A 48 11.75 1.84 -14.02
N ASN A 49 11.07 2.78 -14.69
CA ASN A 49 10.66 4.05 -14.11
C ASN A 49 9.32 3.97 -13.34
N SER A 50 8.64 2.82 -13.39
CA SER A 50 7.39 2.57 -12.66
C SER A 50 7.68 1.80 -11.38
N ILE A 51 7.86 2.56 -10.29
CA ILE A 51 8.39 2.06 -9.02
C ILE A 51 7.27 2.07 -7.97
N LEU A 52 7.05 0.93 -7.31
CA LEU A 52 6.28 0.84 -6.07
C LEU A 52 7.27 0.85 -4.89
N THR A 53 7.28 1.92 -4.11
CA THR A 53 8.10 2.03 -2.90
C THR A 53 7.29 1.61 -1.68
N LEU A 54 7.80 0.65 -0.91
CA LEU A 54 7.21 0.22 0.35
C LEU A 54 8.17 0.56 1.50
N PRO A 55 7.72 1.26 2.55
CA PRO A 55 8.52 1.45 3.75
C PRO A 55 8.57 0.14 4.52
N ILE A 56 9.62 -0.65 4.30
CA ILE A 56 9.85 -1.89 5.04
C ILE A 56 10.56 -1.54 6.35
N ILE A 57 10.04 -2.05 7.45
CA ILE A 57 10.62 -1.90 8.78
C ILE A 57 10.95 -3.28 9.34
N GLU A 58 12.15 -3.43 9.86
CA GLU A 58 12.53 -4.58 10.65
C GLU A 58 12.31 -4.25 12.12
N ARG A 59 11.50 -5.05 12.81
CA ARG A 59 11.24 -4.93 14.24
C ARG A 59 11.62 -6.24 14.91
N ASP A 60 12.36 -6.17 16.00
CA ASP A 60 12.63 -7.30 16.89
C ASP A 60 11.80 -7.18 18.18
N ALA A 61 11.92 -8.18 19.07
CA ALA A 61 11.22 -8.18 20.35
C ALA A 61 11.60 -7.00 21.27
N GLN A 62 12.75 -6.36 21.05
CA GLN A 62 13.23 -5.20 21.82
C GLN A 62 12.56 -3.91 21.34
N ASN A 63 12.06 -3.89 20.09
CA ASN A 63 11.27 -2.78 19.55
C ASN A 63 9.79 -2.85 19.93
N LEU A 64 9.35 -3.93 20.58
CA LEU A 64 7.96 -4.17 20.93
C LEU A 64 7.74 -4.08 22.44
N PHE A 65 6.53 -3.68 22.82
CA PHE A 65 6.10 -3.70 24.22
C PHE A 65 5.08 -4.82 24.41
N THR A 66 5.29 -5.64 25.44
CA THR A 66 4.27 -6.59 25.88
C THR A 66 3.33 -5.86 26.84
N PRO A 67 2.05 -5.65 26.50
CA PRO A 67 1.12 -5.00 27.41
C PRO A 67 0.97 -5.82 28.70
N PRO A 68 0.78 -5.16 29.86
CA PRO A 68 0.54 -5.87 31.10
C PRO A 68 -0.75 -6.68 31.01
N ILE A 69 -0.73 -7.90 31.52
CA ILE A 69 -1.94 -8.73 31.64
C ILE A 69 -2.78 -8.12 32.77
N TRP A 70 -3.94 -7.58 32.41
CA TRP A 70 -4.84 -6.89 33.34
C TRP A 70 -6.04 -7.74 33.76
N TYR A 71 -6.21 -8.93 33.17
CA TYR A 71 -7.27 -9.87 33.47
C TYR A 71 -6.79 -11.31 33.25
N ASN A 72 -7.03 -12.19 34.22
CA ASN A 72 -6.89 -13.63 34.09
C ASN A 72 -8.31 -14.22 34.09
N GLU A 73 -8.71 -14.89 33.01
CA GLU A 73 -9.91 -15.74 33.02
C GLU A 73 -9.59 -17.00 33.86
N GLU A 74 -10.27 -17.18 34.99
CA GLU A 74 -10.31 -18.45 35.74
C GLU A 74 -11.22 -19.47 35.05
#